data_AF-A0A968X5C2-F1
#
_entry.id   AF-A0A968X5C2-F1
#
_cell.length_a   1.000
_cell.length_b   1.000
_cell.length_c   1.000
_cell.angle_alpha   90.00
_cell.angle_beta   90.00
_cell.angle_gamma   90.00
#
_symmetry.space_group_name_H-M   'P 1'
#
loop_
_entity.id
_entity.type
_entity.pdbx_description
1 polymer ?
#
loop_
_entity_poly.entity_id
_entity_poly.type
_entity_poly.pdbx_seq_one_letter_code
_entity_poly.pdbx_strand_id
1 'polypeptide(L)' 'MTRLCLLSSLALALALTLSAADAGDWPRFRGPNGSGFVEGKLPDIDPTAPLWKVPIPAAGAAHPSS' A
#
# COMPACT_ATOMS: atom_id res chain seq x y z
N MET A 1 11.68 -19.10 29.83
CA MET A 1 12.27 -17.77 29.57
C MET A 1 12.47 -17.53 28.06
N THR A 2 13.20 -18.37 27.33
CA THR A 2 13.45 -18.20 25.87
C THR A 2 12.20 -18.14 25.00
N ARG A 3 11.18 -18.97 25.31
CA ARG A 3 9.90 -18.97 24.59
C ARG A 3 9.11 -17.67 24.76
N LEU A 4 9.20 -17.04 25.93
CA LEU A 4 8.51 -15.78 26.20
C LEU A 4 9.18 -14.63 25.43
N CYS A 5 10.52 -14.59 25.40
CA CYS A 5 11.26 -13.63 24.59
C CYS A 5 10.96 -13.78 23.08
N LEU A 6 10.90 -15.01 22.57
CA LEU A 6 10.57 -15.28 21.16
C LEU A 6 9.16 -14.80 20.80
N LEU A 7 8.17 -15.03 21.67
CA LEU A 7 6.80 -14.57 21.46
C LEU A 7 6.71 -13.04 21.50
N SER A 8 7.40 -12.39 22.43
CA SER A 8 7.45 -10.92 22.51
C SER A 8 8.12 -10.30 21.28
N SER A 9 9.23 -10.88 20.80
CA SER A 9 9.91 -10.40 19.59
C SER A 9 9.03 -10.56 18.34
N LEU A 10 8.32 -11.69 18.22
CA LEU A 10 7.40 -11.94 17.10
C LEU A 10 6.20 -10.97 17.12
N ALA A 11 5.63 -10.71 18.30
CA ALA A 11 4.53 -9.76 18.46
C ALA A 11 4.96 -8.34 18.10
N LEU A 12 6.16 -7.92 18.50
CA LEU A 12 6.71 -6.61 18.16
C LEU A 12 6.97 -6.47 16.65
N ALA A 13 7.53 -7.50 16.03
CA ALA A 13 7.76 -7.51 14.57
C ALA A 13 6.44 -7.39 13.78
N LEU A 14 5.38 -8.08 14.23
CA LEU A 14 4.06 -8.00 13.59
C LEU A 14 3.39 -6.63 13.78
N ALA A 15 3.53 -6.02 14.95
CA ALA A 15 2.99 -4.67 15.20
C ALA A 15 3.65 -3.62 14.30
N LEU A 16 4.95 -3.73 14.05
CA LEU A 16 5.69 -2.81 13.19
C LEU A 16 5.30 -2.92 11.70
N THR A 17 4.96 -4.11 11.19
CA THR A 17 4.52 -4.28 9.80
C THR A 17 3.08 -3.85 9.57
N LEU A 18 2.21 -3.95 10.58
CA LEU A 18 0.82 -3.52 10.48
C LEU A 18 0.63 -2.01 10.63
N SER A 19 1.58 -1.30 11.26
CA SER A 19 1.50 0.15 11.45
C SER A 19 1.82 0.97 10.18
N ALA A 20 2.13 0.33 9.06
CA ALA A 20 2.42 0.98 7.78
C ALA A 20 1.17 1.44 7.00
N ALA A 21 -0.02 1.39 7.59
CA ALA A 21 -1.21 1.99 7.01
C ALA A 21 -1.24 3.49 7.35
N ASP A 22 -0.44 4.27 6.64
CA ASP A 22 -0.56 5.74 6.60
C ASP A 22 -1.90 6.15 5.94
N ALA A 23 -2.42 7.33 6.31
CA ALA A 23 -3.66 7.88 5.76
C ALA A 23 -3.59 8.27 4.28
N GLY A 24 -2.42 8.14 3.63
CA GLY A 24 -2.21 8.21 2.19
C GLY A 24 -1.77 6.88 1.55
N ASP A 25 -1.56 5.83 2.33
CA ASP A 25 -1.09 4.55 1.81
C ASP A 25 -2.24 3.72 1.21
N TRP A 26 -2.01 3.14 0.04
CA TRP A 26 -2.97 2.30 -0.68
C TRP A 26 -2.45 0.86 -0.78
N PRO A 27 -2.39 0.12 0.33
CA PRO A 27 -1.59 -1.11 0.43
C PRO A 27 -2.19 -2.31 -0.31
N ARG A 28 -3.45 -2.24 -0.75
CA ARG A 28 -4.17 -3.37 -1.35
C ARG A 28 -5.19 -2.90 -2.37
N PHE A 29 -5.74 -3.86 -3.13
CA PHE A 29 -6.85 -3.59 -4.03
C PHE A 29 -8.03 -2.99 -3.25
N ARG A 30 -8.55 -1.85 -3.74
CA ARG A 30 -9.58 -1.03 -3.08
C ARG A 30 -9.17 -0.41 -1.73
N GLY A 31 -7.87 -0.18 -1.51
CA GLY A 31 -7.38 0.67 -0.42
C GLY A 31 -7.45 0.03 0.97
N PRO A 32 -7.15 0.78 2.04
CA PRO A 32 -6.98 0.26 3.41
C PRO A 32 -8.15 -0.58 3.91
N ASN A 33 -9.38 -0.12 3.66
CA ASN A 33 -10.61 -0.75 4.13
C ASN A 33 -11.30 -1.62 3.07
N GLY A 34 -10.71 -1.78 1.88
CA GLY A 34 -11.29 -2.57 0.78
C GLY A 34 -12.54 -1.95 0.13
N SER A 35 -12.94 -0.73 0.51
CA SER A 35 -14.10 -0.02 -0.03
C SER A 35 -13.80 0.71 -1.34
N GLY A 36 -12.52 1.04 -1.59
CA GLY A 36 -12.10 1.90 -2.70
C GLY A 36 -12.28 3.40 -2.41
N PHE A 37 -12.57 3.76 -1.17
CA PHE A 37 -12.73 5.15 -0.74
C PHE A 37 -11.78 5.47 0.41
N VAL A 38 -11.22 6.67 0.38
CA VAL A 38 -10.45 7.27 1.48
C VAL A 38 -11.00 8.66 1.74
N GLU A 39 -11.00 9.06 3.01
CA GLU A 39 -11.35 10.41 3.40
C GLU A 39 -10.13 11.31 3.22
N GLY A 40 -10.33 12.52 2.70
CA GLY A 40 -9.24 13.47 2.50
C GLY A 40 -9.55 14.47 1.39
N LYS A 41 -8.71 15.51 1.32
CA LYS A 41 -8.75 16.48 0.22
C LYS A 41 -7.84 15.98 -0.89
N LEU A 42 -8.37 15.90 -2.10
CA LEU A 42 -7.54 15.65 -3.28
C LEU A 42 -6.57 16.82 -3.50
N PRO A 43 -5.29 16.59 -3.81
CA PRO A 43 -4.41 17.66 -4.26
C PRO A 43 -4.98 18.32 -5.53
N ASP A 44 -4.53 19.55 -5.82
CA ASP A 44 -4.89 20.19 -7.07
C ASP A 44 -4.19 19.46 -8.23
N ILE A 45 -4.97 18.97 -9.20
CA ILE A 45 -4.45 18.20 -10.34
C ILE A 45 -4.74 18.98 -11.61
N ASP A 46 -3.68 19.51 -12.22
CA ASP A 46 -3.74 20.09 -13.56
C ASP A 46 -3.49 19.00 -14.61
N PRO A 47 -4.49 18.69 -15.48
CA PRO A 47 -4.33 17.70 -16.54
C PRO A 47 -3.23 18.06 -17.56
N THR A 48 -2.92 19.36 -17.69
CA THR A 48 -1.92 19.87 -18.62
C THR A 48 -0.51 19.85 -18.03
N ALA A 49 -0.38 19.84 -16.70
CA ALA A 49 0.90 19.87 -15.97
C ALA A 49 0.98 18.77 -14.88
N PRO A 50 1.10 17.49 -15.27
CA PRO A 50 1.18 16.39 -14.30
C PRO A 50 2.52 16.39 -13.56
N LEU A 51 2.49 16.06 -12.26
CA LEU A 51 3.66 16.04 -11.38
C LEU A 51 4.75 15.06 -11.85
N TRP A 52 4.35 13.92 -12.41
CA TRP A 52 5.27 12.92 -12.95
C TRP A 52 4.57 12.07 -14.02
N LYS A 53 5.39 11.45 -14.88
CA LYS A 53 4.98 10.48 -15.90
C LYS A 53 6.08 9.43 -16.02
N VAL A 54 5.70 8.18 -16.26
CA VAL A 54 6.65 7.09 -16.51
C VAL A 54 6.21 6.31 -17.75
N PRO A 55 7.13 5.95 -18.66
CA PRO A 55 6.80 5.04 -19.77
C PRO A 55 6.39 3.68 -19.24
N ILE A 56 5.30 3.13 -19.77
CA ILE A 56 4.93 1.73 -19.50
C ILE A 56 5.70 0.87 -20.49
N PRO A 57 6.59 -0.03 -20.04
CA PRO A 57 7.24 -0.99 -20.93
C PRO A 57 6.18 -1.88 -21.59
N ALA A 58 6.36 -2.18 -22.88
CA ALA A 58 5.40 -2.73 -23.85
C ALA A 58 4.19 -3.52 -23.30
N ALA A 59 3.03 -3.30 -23.94
CA ALA A 59 1.74 -3.91 -23.61
C ALA A 59 1.82 -5.46 -23.50
N GLY A 60 1.59 -6.01 -22.32
CA GLY A 60 1.38 -7.46 -22.18
C GLY A 60 1.79 -8.15 -20.88
N ALA A 61 2.26 -7.46 -19.83
CA ALA A 61 2.59 -8.13 -18.56
C ALA A 61 1.36 -8.44 -17.68
N ALA A 62 0.20 -8.75 -18.29
CA ALA A 62 -0.87 -9.43 -17.57
C ALA A 62 -0.48 -10.90 -17.45
N HIS A 63 -0.25 -11.38 -16.23
CA HIS A 63 -0.07 -12.80 -15.97
C HIS A 63 -1.28 -13.59 -16.52
N PRO A 64 -1.09 -14.59 -17.42
CA PRO A 64 -2.18 -15.48 -17.79
C PRO A 64 -2.42 -16.42 -16.60
N SER A 65 -3.59 -16.32 -15.97
CA SER A 65 -4.10 -17.40 -15.13
C SER A 65 -4.45 -18.58 -16.04
N SER A 66 -3.57 -19.59 -16.09
CA SER A 66 -3.91 -20.96 -16.47
C SER A 66 -4.60 -21.68 -15.31
#